data_AF-A0A6A7ZDW5-F1
#
_entry.id   AF-A0A6A7ZDW5-F1
#
_cell.length_a   1.000
_cell.length_b   1.000
_cell.length_c   1.000
_cell.angle_alpha   90.00
_cell.angle_beta   90.00
_cell.angle_gamma   90.00
#
_symmetry.space_group_name_H-M   'P 1'
#
loop_
_entity.id
_entity.type
_entity.pdbx_description
1 polymer ?
#
loop_
_entity_poly.entity_id
_entity_poly.type
_entity_poly.pdbx_seq_one_letter_code
_entity_poly.pdbx_strand_id
1 'polypeptide(L)'
;MSTYGSRLKQERLRLKLTQELFADAGGVGRYAQGCYERDLSMPRADYLAAITLIGVDVLYIITGRRTTHRQQPFDSLSKGSMTEH
;
A
#
# COMPACT_ATOMS: atom_id res chain seq x y z
N MET A 1 14.98 14.36 -2.98
CA MET A 1 13.80 13.79 -3.68
C MET A 1 13.42 12.48 -3.01
N SER A 2 12.12 12.18 -2.87
CA SER A 2 11.71 10.85 -2.39
C SER A 2 11.74 9.86 -3.57
N THR A 3 12.44 8.75 -3.41
CA THR A 3 12.43 7.61 -4.34
C THR A 3 11.34 6.62 -3.95
N TYR A 4 11.07 5.63 -4.81
CA TYR A 4 10.13 4.55 -4.54
C TYR A 4 10.47 3.82 -3.23
N GLY A 5 11.73 3.37 -3.10
CA GLY A 5 12.25 2.67 -1.93
C GLY A 5 12.18 3.51 -0.66
N SER A 6 12.47 4.81 -0.77
CA SER A 6 12.35 5.72 0.38
C SER A 6 10.91 5.86 0.87
N ARG A 7 9.91 5.86 -0.03
CA ARG A 7 8.49 5.93 0.33
C ARG A 7 7.98 4.61 0.91
N LEU A 8 8.43 3.48 0.36
CA LEU A 8 8.16 2.15 0.93
C LEU A 8 8.69 2.05 2.37
N LYS A 9 9.93 2.51 2.61
CA LYS A 9 10.54 2.58 3.95
C LYS A 9 9.74 3.49 4.88
N GLN A 10 9.29 4.65 4.40
CA GLN A 10 8.49 5.59 5.20
C GLN A 10 7.18 4.95 5.64
N GLU A 11 6.47 4.24 4.76
CA GLU A 11 5.23 3.56 5.12
C GLU A 11 5.45 2.43 6.13
N ARG A 12 6.51 1.63 5.94
CA ARG A 12 6.89 0.62 6.95
C ARG A 12 7.15 1.26 8.32
N LEU A 13 7.92 2.34 8.36
CA LEU A 13 8.24 3.04 9.61
C LEU A 13 7.01 3.71 10.23
N ARG A 14 6.07 4.22 9.43
CA ARG A 14 4.78 4.76 9.90
C ARG A 14 3.98 3.69 10.65
N LEU A 15 4.02 2.45 10.18
CA LEU A 15 3.40 1.29 10.82
C LEU A 15 4.25 0.70 11.96
N LYS A 16 5.43 1.26 12.25
CA LYS A 16 6.38 0.79 13.28
C LYS A 16 6.82 -0.66 13.09
N LEU A 17 6.89 -1.13 11.84
CA LEU A 17 7.29 -2.51 11.52
C LEU A 17 8.79 -2.62 11.26
N THR A 18 9.36 -3.77 11.64
CA THR A 18 10.72 -4.15 11.24
C THR A 18 10.73 -4.54 9.74
N GLN A 19 11.91 -4.57 9.12
CA GLN A 19 12.02 -5.06 7.73
C GLN A 19 11.57 -6.51 7.58
N GLU A 20 11.73 -7.33 8.62
CA GLU A 20 11.33 -8.73 8.61
C GLU A 20 9.80 -8.87 8.60
N LEU A 21 9.12 -8.29 9.59
CA LEU A 21 7.65 -8.33 9.67
C LEU A 21 6.97 -7.73 8.43
N PHE A 22 7.56 -6.70 7.84
CA PHE A 22 7.03 -6.08 6.64
C PHE A 22 7.31 -6.90 5.37
N ALA A 23 8.43 -7.61 5.32
CA ALA A 23 8.73 -8.57 4.26
C ALA A 23 7.75 -9.75 4.31
N ASP A 24 7.50 -10.28 5.52
CA ASP A 24 6.56 -11.37 5.75
C ASP A 24 5.15 -11.01 5.30
N ALA A 25 4.69 -9.80 5.60
CA ALA A 25 3.40 -9.27 5.13
C ALA A 25 3.31 -9.20 3.59
N GLY A 26 4.45 -8.99 2.92
CA GLY A 26 4.56 -8.98 1.46
C GLY A 26 4.86 -10.35 0.84
N GLY A 27 4.97 -11.42 1.64
CA GLY A 27 5.31 -12.76 1.16
C GLY A 27 6.75 -12.89 0.62
N VAL A 28 7.67 -12.04 1.06
CA VAL A 28 9.07 -12.01 0.61
C VAL A 28 10.03 -12.10 1.80
N GLY A 29 11.31 -12.38 1.54
CA GLY A 29 12.33 -12.38 2.60
C GLY A 29 12.84 -10.97 2.97
N ARG A 30 13.34 -10.82 4.21
CA ARG A 30 13.95 -9.57 4.73
C ARG A 30 14.99 -8.94 3.78
N TYR A 31 15.79 -9.76 3.09
CA TYR A 31 16.77 -9.27 2.12
C TYR A 31 16.11 -8.53 0.95
N ALA A 32 15.03 -9.10 0.38
CA ALA A 32 14.28 -8.47 -0.72
C ALA A 32 13.70 -7.13 -0.28
N GLN A 33 13.12 -7.07 0.93
CA GLN A 33 12.64 -5.83 1.52
C GLN A 33 13.74 -4.76 1.60
N GLY A 34 14.93 -5.14 2.06
CA GLY A 34 16.09 -4.26 2.12
C GLY A 34 16.57 -3.79 0.73
N CYS A 35 16.42 -4.61 -0.31
CA CYS A 35 16.70 -4.22 -1.70
C CYS A 35 15.65 -3.25 -2.24
N TYR A 36 14.37 -3.47 -1.95
CA TYR A 36 13.29 -2.57 -2.35
C TYR A 36 13.44 -1.19 -1.71
N GLU A 37 13.74 -1.11 -0.41
CA GLU A 37 13.91 0.15 0.32
C GLU A 37 15.13 0.97 -0.11
N ARG A 38 16.07 0.36 -0.83
CA ARG A 38 17.27 0.99 -1.38
C ARG A 38 17.20 1.17 -2.91
N ASP A 39 16.04 0.92 -3.51
CA ASP A 39 15.81 1.02 -4.95
C ASP A 39 16.72 0.09 -5.80
N LEU A 40 17.23 -1.00 -5.21
CA LEU A 40 18.07 -1.98 -5.94
C LEU A 40 17.26 -2.96 -6.78
N SER A 41 15.98 -3.13 -6.46
CA SER A 41 15.02 -3.93 -7.20
C SER A 41 13.62 -3.39 -6.92
N MET A 42 12.66 -3.71 -7.78
CA MET A 42 11.26 -3.33 -7.57
C MET A 42 10.43 -4.55 -7.16
N PRO A 43 9.51 -4.40 -6.19
CA PRO A 43 8.55 -5.44 -5.89
C PRO A 43 7.55 -5.59 -7.03
N ARG A 44 6.95 -6.78 -7.13
CA ARG A 44 5.86 -7.04 -8.07
C ARG A 44 4.51 -6.60 -7.48
N ALA A 45 3.48 -6.62 -8.32
CA ALA A 45 2.14 -6.14 -7.95
C ALA A 45 1.48 -6.99 -6.84
N ASP A 46 1.77 -8.29 -6.76
CA ASP A 46 1.31 -9.19 -5.70
C ASP A 46 1.83 -8.77 -4.31
N TYR A 47 3.12 -8.40 -4.21
CA TYR A 47 3.68 -7.81 -2.99
C TYR A 47 2.94 -6.53 -2.60
N LEU A 48 2.66 -5.63 -3.57
CA LEU A 48 1.96 -4.37 -3.30
C LEU A 48 0.51 -4.61 -2.84
N ALA A 49 -0.18 -5.56 -3.46
CA ALA A 49 -1.52 -5.97 -3.05
C ALA A 49 -1.51 -6.51 -1.60
N ALA A 50 -0.54 -7.35 -1.26
CA ALA A 50 -0.42 -7.94 0.07
C ALA A 50 -0.18 -6.87 1.16
N ILE A 51 0.77 -5.96 0.96
CA ILE A 51 1.05 -4.92 1.98
C ILE A 51 -0.07 -3.88 2.11
N THR A 52 -0.93 -3.72 1.09
CA THR A 52 -2.11 -2.86 1.20
C THR A 52 -3.04 -3.34 2.32
N LEU A 53 -3.13 -4.65 2.54
CA LEU A 53 -4.00 -5.27 3.56
C LEU A 53 -3.59 -4.91 5.00
N ILE A 54 -2.32 -4.54 5.22
CA ILE A 54 -1.82 -4.09 6.53
C ILE A 54 -1.83 -2.56 6.68
N GLY A 55 -2.54 -1.87 5.79
CA GLY A 55 -2.77 -0.43 5.86
C GLY A 55 -1.66 0.44 5.29
N VAL A 56 -0.85 -0.09 4.37
CA VAL A 56 0.13 0.69 3.60
C VAL A 56 -0.56 1.54 2.53
N ASP A 57 -0.16 2.81 2.42
CA ASP A 57 -0.57 3.67 1.30
C ASP A 57 0.27 3.36 0.05
N VAL A 58 -0.16 2.37 -0.74
CA VAL A 58 0.50 1.99 -1.99
C VAL A 58 0.44 3.09 -3.04
N LEU A 59 -0.61 3.91 -3.06
CA LEU A 59 -0.69 5.03 -3.99
C LEU A 59 0.40 6.06 -3.69
N TYR A 60 0.67 6.34 -2.41
CA TYR A 60 1.80 7.18 -2.00
C TYR A 60 3.13 6.61 -2.47
N ILE A 61 3.35 5.29 -2.30
CA ILE A 61 4.60 4.65 -2.73
C ILE A 61 4.82 4.85 -4.24
N ILE A 62 3.79 4.65 -5.06
CA ILE A 62 3.89 4.76 -6.52
C ILE A 62 4.00 6.22 -6.96
N THR A 63 3.12 7.09 -6.47
CA THR A 63 2.92 8.44 -7.03
C THR A 63 3.63 9.55 -6.28
N GLY A 64 4.07 9.29 -5.04
CA GLY A 64 4.57 10.32 -4.12
C GLY A 64 3.50 11.23 -3.53
N ARG A 65 2.22 11.05 -3.88
CA ARG A 65 1.09 11.83 -3.37
C ARG A 65 0.41 11.03 -2.27
N ARG A 66 0.44 11.54 -1.03
CA ARG A 66 -0.26 10.89 0.09
C ARG A 66 -1.75 10.89 -0.16
N THR A 67 -2.38 9.75 0.07
CA THR A 67 -3.84 9.68 0.09
C THR A 67 -4.32 10.29 1.40
N THR A 68 -5.18 11.29 1.32
CA THR A 68 -6.05 11.61 2.46
C THR A 68 -7.14 10.56 2.45
N HIS A 69 -6.87 9.40 3.05
CA HIS A 69 -7.83 8.32 3.12
C HIS A 69 -8.99 8.72 4.05
N ARG A 70 -9.95 9.49 3.53
CA ARG A 70 -11.32 9.52 4.06
C ARG A 70 -11.93 8.21 3.59
N GLN A 71 -12.11 7.23 4.49
CA GLN A 71 -12.94 6.07 4.18
C GLN A 71 -14.33 6.62 3.87
N GLN A 72 -14.67 6.74 2.58
CA GLN A 72 -16.06 6.90 2.20
C GLN A 72 -16.61 5.47 2.15
N PRO A 73 -17.69 5.16 2.90
CA PRO A 73 -18.38 3.89 2.74
C PRO A 73 -18.73 3.72 1.25
N PHE A 74 -18.45 2.54 0.70
CA PHE A 74 -18.77 2.22 -0.70
C PHE A 74 -20.29 2.14 -0.95
N ASP A 75 -21.11 2.17 0.10
CA ASP A 75 -22.56 2.16 0.00
C ASP A 75 -23.12 3.55 -0.27
N SER A 76 -23.32 3.91 -1.54
CA SER A 76 -24.32 4.88 -1.98
C SER A 76 -24.46 4.87 -3.51
N LEU A 77 -25.12 3.86 -4.08
CA LEU A 77 -25.75 3.78 -5.43
C LEU A 77 -26.13 2.28 -5.63
N SER A 78 -27.37 1.79 -5.70
CA SER A 78 -28.69 2.35 -5.97
C SER A 78 -29.79 1.48 -5.35
N LYS A 79 -30.70 2.05 -4.56
CA LYS A 79 -32.11 1.60 -4.55
C LYS A 79 -32.87 2.56 -5.45
N GLY A 80 -32.89 2.29 -6.75
CA GLY A 80 -33.81 2.93 -7.68
C GLY A 80 -35.15 2.19 -7.61
N SER A 81 -36.09 2.75 -6.87
CA SER A 81 -37.51 2.37 -6.86
C SER A 81 -38.05 2.38 -8.29
N MET A 82 -38.40 1.21 -8.81
CA MET A 82 -39.16 1.09 -10.05
C MET A 82 -40.65 1.21 -9.69
N THR A 83 -41.16 2.43 -9.71
CA THR A 83 -42.60 2.71 -9.75
C THR A 83 -42.95 3.06 -11.19
N GLU A 84 -43.67 2.17 -11.87
CA GLU A 84 -44.41 2.51 -13.08
C GLU A 84 -45.91 2.30 -12.81
N HIS A 85 -46.69 3.28 -13.29
CA HIS A 85 -48.13 3.38 -13.24
C HIS A 85 -48.79 2.65 -14.41
#